data_AF-A0A8H5SWM4-F1
#
_entry.id   AF-A0A8H5SWM4-F1
#
_cell.length_a   1.000
_cell.length_b   1.000
_cell.length_c   1.000
_cell.angle_alpha   90.00
_cell.angle_beta   90.00
_cell.angle_gamma   90.00
#
_symmetry.space_group_name_H-M   'P 1'
#
loop_
_entity.id
_entity.type
_entity.pdbx_description
1 polymer ?
#
loop_
_entity_poly.entity_id
_entity_poly.type
_entity_poly.pdbx_seq_one_letter_code
_entity_poly.pdbx_strand_id
1 'polypeptide(L)'
;MDPTVRNMSIGTKTEISASNFETDVESVRTEPSFRLYRLIDSARLGLTILGLAAGLTILGVSANALTVYNATYVPQDWLLQLWPANFDVRPTVALVVGSAIVVVANLISLIASKIPAVRPLPSICLLVLFDFAFFGSGANGHYVNQARGNAAVKAAVTFTPPAIALMAAIIAMSFFYGVNASTTNDSLQSWTCRWKDVTMNVQPHFGTLCKQSKAGVGLSVMLVPVEAIILGLAAYQFTLERRLNSSARGPGRKTGSPTLS
;
A
#
# COMPACT_ATOMS: atom_id res chain seq x y z
N MET A 1 -27.11 -78.02 -44.25
CA MET A 1 -26.24 -78.79 -43.34
C MET A 1 -25.61 -77.83 -42.35
N ASP A 2 -26.28 -77.68 -41.19
CA ASP A 2 -25.82 -77.58 -39.78
C ASP A 2 -24.47 -76.90 -39.39
N PRO A 3 -24.27 -76.56 -38.10
CA PRO A 3 -24.79 -75.40 -37.35
C PRO A 3 -23.65 -74.59 -36.69
N THR A 4 -23.84 -73.34 -36.29
CA THR A 4 -22.92 -72.71 -35.31
C THR A 4 -23.61 -71.72 -34.39
N VAL A 5 -23.91 -72.22 -33.21
CA VAL A 5 -23.87 -71.59 -31.88
C VAL A 5 -23.05 -70.29 -31.86
N ARG A 6 -23.67 -69.17 -31.50
CA ARG A 6 -22.94 -68.00 -30.97
C ARG A 6 -23.16 -67.91 -29.46
N ASN A 7 -22.09 -68.21 -28.76
CA ASN A 7 -21.93 -68.07 -27.32
C ASN A 7 -22.14 -66.63 -26.87
N MET A 8 -22.89 -66.48 -25.79
CA MET A 8 -23.00 -65.28 -24.98
C MET A 8 -21.68 -65.11 -24.21
N SER A 9 -20.77 -64.25 -24.66
CA SER A 9 -19.63 -63.82 -23.85
C SER A 9 -20.04 -62.60 -23.03
N ILE A 10 -20.28 -62.84 -21.73
CA ILE A 10 -20.33 -61.80 -20.69
C ILE A 10 -18.91 -61.22 -20.60
N GLY A 11 -18.67 -60.13 -21.30
CA GLY A 11 -17.49 -59.30 -21.13
C GLY A 11 -17.79 -58.22 -20.11
N THR A 12 -17.27 -58.38 -18.90
CA THR A 12 -17.31 -57.39 -17.83
C THR A 12 -16.67 -56.09 -18.31
N LYS A 13 -17.51 -55.12 -18.71
CA LYS A 13 -17.10 -53.74 -18.95
C LYS A 13 -16.98 -53.04 -17.60
N THR A 14 -15.92 -53.35 -16.86
CA THR A 14 -15.43 -52.54 -15.74
C THR A 14 -14.17 -51.80 -16.17
N GLU A 15 -14.30 -51.00 -17.22
CA GLU A 15 -13.50 -49.78 -17.37
C GLU A 15 -14.34 -48.62 -16.85
N ILE A 16 -14.57 -48.63 -15.54
CA ILE A 16 -15.14 -47.47 -14.85
C ILE A 16 -14.00 -46.81 -14.09
N SER A 17 -13.55 -45.70 -14.66
CA SER A 17 -13.35 -44.45 -13.92
C SER A 17 -12.26 -44.45 -12.85
N ALA A 18 -11.00 -44.61 -13.26
CA ALA A 18 -9.86 -44.10 -12.48
C ALA A 18 -9.38 -42.72 -12.97
N SER A 19 -9.84 -42.22 -14.14
CA SER A 19 -9.37 -40.95 -14.70
C SER A 19 -10.25 -39.72 -14.39
N ASN A 20 -11.51 -39.92 -14.00
CA ASN A 20 -12.38 -38.80 -13.59
C ASN A 20 -12.26 -38.42 -12.11
N PHE A 21 -11.50 -39.15 -11.30
CA PHE A 21 -11.32 -38.83 -9.89
C PHE A 21 -10.14 -37.89 -9.62
N GLU A 22 -9.15 -37.83 -10.51
CA GLU A 22 -8.00 -36.91 -10.37
C GLU A 22 -8.37 -35.43 -10.59
N THR A 23 -9.57 -35.15 -11.11
CA THR A 23 -10.04 -33.79 -11.39
C THR A 23 -10.95 -33.21 -10.30
N ASP A 24 -11.41 -34.02 -9.34
CA ASP A 24 -12.36 -33.56 -8.30
C ASP A 24 -11.72 -33.25 -6.95
N VAL A 25 -10.49 -33.73 -6.72
CA VAL A 25 -9.69 -33.33 -5.56
C VAL A 25 -8.98 -31.98 -5.78
N GLU A 26 -8.68 -31.64 -7.03
CA GLU A 26 -8.11 -30.35 -7.42
C GLU A 26 -9.20 -29.24 -7.45
N SER A 27 -10.43 -29.57 -7.85
CA SER A 27 -11.58 -28.63 -7.97
C SER A 27 -12.08 -28.12 -6.62
N VAL A 28 -12.12 -28.96 -5.58
CA VAL A 28 -12.55 -28.57 -4.22
C VAL A 28 -11.49 -27.73 -3.50
N ARG A 29 -10.19 -27.90 -3.83
CA ARG A 29 -9.10 -27.11 -3.24
C ARG A 29 -8.85 -25.77 -3.96
N THR A 30 -9.31 -25.60 -5.20
CA THR A 30 -9.18 -24.35 -5.96
C THR A 30 -10.25 -23.29 -5.62
N GLU A 31 -11.48 -23.70 -5.28
CA GLU A 31 -12.60 -22.81 -4.94
C GLU A 31 -12.36 -21.85 -3.74
N PRO A 32 -11.87 -22.31 -2.56
CA PRO A 32 -11.68 -21.40 -1.42
C PRO A 32 -10.56 -20.38 -1.65
N SER A 33 -9.52 -20.76 -2.40
CA SER A 33 -8.36 -19.90 -2.65
C SER A 33 -8.73 -18.71 -3.54
N PHE A 34 -9.51 -18.93 -4.60
CA PHE A 34 -9.90 -17.86 -5.53
C PHE A 34 -10.78 -16.78 -4.87
N ARG A 35 -11.73 -17.20 -4.01
CA ARG A 35 -12.57 -16.26 -3.25
C ARG A 35 -11.72 -15.42 -2.29
N LEU A 36 -10.75 -16.05 -1.63
CA LEU A 36 -9.81 -15.34 -0.74
C LEU A 36 -8.96 -14.33 -1.51
N TYR A 37 -8.42 -14.69 -2.68
CA TYR A 37 -7.66 -13.75 -3.53
C TYR A 37 -8.49 -12.53 -3.93
N ARG A 38 -9.74 -12.72 -4.35
CA ARG A 38 -10.67 -11.63 -4.70
C ARG A 38 -10.99 -10.74 -3.50
N LEU A 39 -11.18 -11.34 -2.32
CA LEU A 39 -11.43 -10.59 -1.08
C LEU A 39 -10.21 -9.76 -0.68
N ILE A 40 -9.00 -10.30 -0.81
CA ILE A 40 -7.77 -9.58 -0.48
C ILE A 40 -7.53 -8.44 -1.48
N ASP A 41 -7.75 -8.68 -2.76
CA ASP A 41 -7.58 -7.66 -3.81
C ASP A 41 -8.58 -6.51 -3.63
N SER A 42 -9.86 -6.81 -3.37
CA SER A 42 -10.88 -5.80 -3.10
C SER A 42 -10.61 -5.04 -1.80
N ALA A 43 -10.19 -5.73 -0.74
CA ALA A 43 -9.81 -5.11 0.53
C ALA A 43 -8.61 -4.17 0.33
N ARG A 44 -7.56 -4.62 -0.37
CA ARG A 44 -6.38 -3.80 -0.67
C ARG A 44 -6.76 -2.53 -1.43
N LEU A 45 -7.58 -2.66 -2.47
CA LEU A 45 -8.03 -1.52 -3.28
C LEU A 45 -8.90 -0.55 -2.44
N GLY A 46 -9.83 -1.08 -1.65
CA GLY A 46 -10.66 -0.27 -0.76
C GLY A 46 -9.84 0.49 0.28
N LEU A 47 -8.86 -0.19 0.88
CA LEU A 47 -7.98 0.39 1.89
C LEU A 47 -7.04 1.45 1.29
N THR A 48 -6.59 1.27 0.04
CA THR A 48 -5.81 2.27 -0.70
C THR A 48 -6.65 3.54 -0.99
N ILE A 49 -7.92 3.38 -1.37
CA ILE A 49 -8.84 4.52 -1.57
C ILE A 49 -9.08 5.25 -0.24
N LEU A 50 -9.27 4.50 0.85
CA LEU A 50 -9.43 5.07 2.18
C LEU A 50 -8.18 5.86 2.62
N GLY A 51 -6.99 5.29 2.40
CA GLY A 51 -5.71 5.96 2.66
C GLY A 51 -5.53 7.23 1.83
N LEU A 52 -5.91 7.21 0.55
CA LEU A 52 -5.89 8.39 -0.31
C LEU A 52 -6.83 9.49 0.19
N ALA A 53 -8.07 9.13 0.56
CA ALA A 53 -9.04 10.08 1.09
C ALA A 53 -8.54 10.70 2.42
N ALA A 54 -8.04 9.87 3.33
CA ALA A 54 -7.43 10.33 4.57
C ALA A 54 -6.24 11.27 4.30
N GLY A 55 -5.31 10.88 3.40
CA GLY A 55 -4.17 11.72 3.00
C GLY A 55 -4.59 13.09 2.47
N LEU A 56 -5.61 13.16 1.60
CA LEU A 56 -6.15 14.42 1.08
C LEU A 56 -6.74 15.30 2.18
N THR A 57 -7.50 14.72 3.12
CA THR A 57 -8.05 15.50 4.24
C THR A 57 -6.98 16.03 5.17
N ILE A 58 -5.96 15.22 5.49
CA ILE A 58 -4.82 15.62 6.32
C ILE A 58 -4.06 16.75 5.63
N LEU A 59 -3.76 16.59 4.34
CA LEU A 59 -3.07 17.60 3.53
C LEU A 59 -3.86 18.91 3.47
N GLY A 60 -5.16 18.86 3.20
CA GLY A 60 -5.99 20.06 3.10
C GLY A 60 -6.11 20.82 4.43
N VAL A 61 -6.33 20.11 5.52
CA VAL A 61 -6.46 20.70 6.85
C VAL A 61 -5.14 21.31 7.33
N SER A 62 -4.02 20.60 7.14
CA SER A 62 -2.70 21.08 7.55
C SER A 62 -2.16 22.20 6.67
N ALA A 63 -2.41 22.15 5.36
CA ALA A 63 -2.10 23.24 4.44
C ALA A 63 -2.87 24.51 4.82
N ASN A 64 -4.18 24.41 5.11
CA ASN A 64 -4.97 25.55 5.56
C ASN A 64 -4.36 26.20 6.83
N ALA A 65 -4.02 25.39 7.84
CA ALA A 65 -3.39 25.88 9.05
C ALA A 65 -2.06 26.62 8.79
N LEU A 66 -1.22 26.07 7.90
CA LEU A 66 0.06 26.69 7.54
C LEU A 66 -0.12 27.99 6.75
N THR A 67 -1.11 28.06 5.86
CA THR A 67 -1.42 29.30 5.11
C THR A 67 -1.87 30.42 6.03
N VAL A 68 -2.74 30.12 7.00
CA VAL A 68 -3.22 31.09 7.99
C VAL A 68 -2.08 31.55 8.91
N TYR A 69 -1.19 30.63 9.32
CA TYR A 69 0.00 30.99 10.08
C TYR A 69 0.87 31.96 9.29
N ASN A 70 1.22 31.64 8.04
CA ASN A 70 2.08 32.49 7.22
C ASN A 70 1.44 33.86 6.91
N ALA A 71 0.11 33.93 6.76
CA ALA A 71 -0.61 35.18 6.51
C ALA A 71 -0.74 36.08 7.75
N THR A 72 -0.67 35.51 8.96
CA THR A 72 -0.82 36.23 10.24
C THR A 72 0.48 36.33 11.04
N TYR A 73 1.57 35.76 10.51
CA TYR A 73 2.88 35.83 11.11
C TYR A 73 3.46 37.23 10.93
N VAL A 74 3.87 37.84 12.03
CA VAL A 74 4.50 39.16 12.05
C VAL A 74 5.88 39.01 12.69
N PRO A 75 6.97 39.51 12.06
CA PRO A 75 8.32 39.45 12.62
C PRO A 75 8.41 40.18 13.97
N GLN A 76 9.40 39.82 14.77
CA GLN A 76 9.56 40.31 16.16
C GLN A 76 9.77 41.83 16.27
N ASP A 77 10.07 42.49 15.15
CA ASP A 77 10.35 43.92 15.07
C ASP A 77 9.09 44.79 15.28
N TRP A 78 7.90 44.18 15.20
CA TRP A 78 6.61 44.83 15.46
C TRP A 78 5.98 44.37 16.78
N LEU A 79 5.40 45.32 17.52
CA LEU A 79 4.97 45.18 18.92
C LEU A 79 3.71 44.30 19.15
N LEU A 80 3.12 43.69 18.11
CA LEU A 80 1.90 42.86 18.23
C LEU A 80 2.09 41.47 17.61
N GLN A 81 2.85 40.61 18.28
CA GLN A 81 3.01 39.21 17.89
C GLN A 81 1.77 38.41 18.31
N LEU A 82 1.00 37.93 17.32
CA LEU A 82 -0.14 37.04 17.57
C LEU A 82 0.32 35.61 17.95
N TRP A 83 1.54 35.25 17.55
CA TRP A 83 2.15 33.93 17.75
C TRP A 83 3.38 34.07 18.65
N PRO A 84 3.71 33.06 19.48
CA PRO A 84 4.91 33.09 20.32
C PRO A 84 6.20 33.20 19.51
N ALA A 85 7.23 33.81 20.09
CA ALA A 85 8.57 33.92 19.51
C ALA A 85 9.24 32.56 19.22
N ASN A 86 9.01 31.57 20.07
CA ASN A 86 9.58 30.23 20.04
C ASN A 86 8.57 29.19 19.53
N PHE A 87 7.94 29.45 18.38
CA PHE A 87 6.86 28.64 17.85
C PHE A 87 7.36 27.48 16.97
N ASP A 88 6.98 26.25 17.30
CA ASP A 88 7.42 25.04 16.59
C ASP A 88 6.43 24.64 15.48
N VAL A 89 6.71 25.04 14.24
CA VAL A 89 5.94 24.65 13.03
C VAL A 89 6.34 23.30 12.43
N ARG A 90 7.47 22.75 12.87
CA ARG A 90 8.08 21.52 12.31
C ARG A 90 7.11 20.33 12.27
N PRO A 91 6.30 20.04 13.31
CA PRO A 91 5.34 18.94 13.26
C PRO A 91 4.25 19.14 12.18
N THR A 92 3.78 20.37 11.98
CA THR A 92 2.80 20.70 10.95
C THR A 92 3.39 20.56 9.55
N VAL A 93 4.62 21.04 9.33
CA VAL A 93 5.33 20.88 8.06
C VAL A 93 5.57 19.41 7.74
N ALA A 94 5.99 18.60 8.71
CA ALA A 94 6.17 17.16 8.53
C ALA A 94 4.87 16.46 8.14
N LEU A 95 3.74 16.87 8.72
CA LEU A 95 2.42 16.34 8.42
C LEU A 95 1.91 16.75 7.01
N VAL A 96 2.20 17.98 6.57
CA VAL A 96 1.95 18.42 5.18
C VAL A 96 2.79 17.60 4.19
N VAL A 97 4.10 17.51 4.40
CA VAL A 97 5.01 16.79 3.50
C VAL A 97 4.69 15.29 3.48
N GLY A 98 4.49 14.67 4.64
CA GLY A 98 4.16 13.26 4.75
C GLY A 98 2.83 12.90 4.09
N SER A 99 1.78 13.69 4.31
CA SER A 99 0.48 13.47 3.65
C SER A 99 0.53 13.70 2.14
N ALA A 100 1.31 14.65 1.64
CA ALA A 100 1.54 14.82 0.21
C ALA A 100 2.19 13.58 -0.42
N ILE A 101 3.21 13.01 0.23
CA ILE A 101 3.86 11.77 -0.24
C ILE A 101 2.87 10.61 -0.26
N VAL A 102 2.07 10.43 0.81
CA VAL A 102 1.04 9.38 0.87
C VAL A 102 0.02 9.54 -0.27
N VAL A 103 -0.46 10.76 -0.52
CA VAL A 103 -1.41 11.04 -1.62
C VAL A 103 -0.79 10.65 -2.96
N VAL A 104 0.45 11.04 -3.23
CA VAL A 104 1.15 10.71 -4.47
C VAL A 104 1.34 9.19 -4.62
N ALA A 105 1.80 8.51 -3.57
CA ALA A 105 2.03 7.07 -3.59
C ALA A 105 0.73 6.26 -3.82
N ASN A 106 -0.35 6.63 -3.13
CA ASN A 106 -1.65 5.99 -3.29
C ASN A 106 -2.27 6.29 -4.66
N LEU A 107 -2.12 7.52 -5.17
CA LEU A 107 -2.60 7.89 -6.50
C LEU A 107 -1.87 7.10 -7.60
N ILE A 108 -0.54 6.98 -7.52
CA ILE A 108 0.27 6.15 -8.43
C ILE A 108 -0.22 4.70 -8.40
N SER A 109 -0.49 4.15 -7.22
CA SER A 109 -1.01 2.79 -7.05
C SER A 109 -2.36 2.58 -7.74
N LEU A 110 -3.28 3.55 -7.63
CA LEU A 110 -4.58 3.49 -8.30
C LEU A 110 -4.45 3.58 -9.83
N ILE A 111 -3.63 4.51 -10.33
CA ILE A 111 -3.42 4.71 -11.77
C ILE A 111 -2.82 3.46 -12.40
N ALA A 112 -1.79 2.87 -11.75
CA ALA A 112 -1.16 1.63 -12.21
C ALA A 112 -2.13 0.43 -12.21
N SER A 113 -3.10 0.41 -11.29
CA SER A 113 -4.13 -0.64 -11.21
C SER A 113 -5.20 -0.53 -12.32
N LYS A 114 -5.62 0.70 -12.67
CA LYS A 114 -6.78 0.93 -13.56
C LYS A 114 -6.48 0.95 -15.05
N ILE A 115 -5.24 1.21 -15.45
CA ILE A 115 -4.91 1.38 -16.86
C ILE A 115 -4.07 0.17 -17.33
N PRO A 116 -4.67 -0.88 -17.91
CA PRO A 116 -3.93 -2.02 -18.47
C PRO A 116 -2.97 -1.63 -19.60
N ALA A 117 -3.06 -0.40 -20.12
CA ALA A 117 -2.23 0.14 -21.18
C ALA A 117 -0.90 0.79 -20.74
N VAL A 118 -0.62 1.00 -19.44
CA VAL A 118 0.67 1.59 -18.97
C VAL A 118 1.74 0.52 -18.71
N ARG A 119 1.58 -0.68 -19.29
CA ARG A 119 2.44 -1.82 -19.01
C ARG A 119 3.85 -1.76 -19.63
N PRO A 120 4.19 -0.77 -20.48
CA PRO A 120 5.60 -0.40 -20.63
C PRO A 120 5.84 1.12 -20.66
N LEU A 121 6.63 1.61 -19.68
CA LEU A 121 7.40 2.88 -19.63
C LEU A 121 6.59 4.20 -19.76
N PRO A 122 6.57 5.09 -18.74
CA PRO A 122 7.76 5.62 -18.05
C PRO A 122 7.62 5.84 -16.51
N SER A 123 6.58 5.34 -15.83
CA SER A 123 6.43 5.54 -14.36
C SER A 123 7.45 4.77 -13.50
N ILE A 124 8.16 3.82 -14.10
CA ILE A 124 9.17 2.97 -13.43
C ILE A 124 10.47 3.74 -13.18
N CYS A 125 10.85 4.68 -14.05
CA CYS A 125 12.09 5.45 -13.88
C CYS A 125 11.97 6.47 -12.74
N LEU A 126 10.78 7.06 -12.55
CA LEU A 126 10.55 8.09 -11.52
C LEU A 126 10.49 7.50 -10.10
N LEU A 127 9.97 6.27 -9.95
CA LEU A 127 9.96 5.55 -8.67
C LEU A 127 11.36 5.04 -8.28
N VAL A 128 12.16 4.58 -9.25
CA VAL A 128 13.53 4.12 -9.01
C VAL A 128 14.48 5.28 -8.73
N LEU A 129 14.30 6.44 -9.37
CA LEU A 129 15.05 7.66 -9.03
C LEU A 129 14.73 8.15 -7.61
N PHE A 130 13.49 7.97 -7.13
CA PHE A 130 13.11 8.30 -5.76
C PHE A 130 13.74 7.35 -4.74
N ASP A 131 13.78 6.03 -5.03
CA ASP A 131 14.53 5.05 -4.22
C ASP A 131 16.04 5.37 -4.20
N PHE A 132 16.62 5.79 -5.33
CA PHE A 132 18.02 6.22 -5.42
C PHE A 132 18.29 7.51 -4.62
N ALA A 133 17.36 8.46 -4.60
CA ALA A 133 17.52 9.74 -3.92
C ALA A 133 17.34 9.64 -2.40
N PHE A 134 16.53 8.69 -1.90
CA PHE A 134 16.16 8.63 -0.48
C PHE A 134 16.73 7.44 0.29
N PHE A 135 16.99 6.29 -0.36
CA PHE A 135 17.38 5.06 0.35
C PHE A 135 18.84 4.65 0.18
N GLY A 136 19.61 5.33 -0.68
CA GLY A 136 21.08 5.26 -0.72
C GLY A 136 21.67 3.85 -0.53
N SER A 137 21.11 2.83 -1.18
CA SER A 137 21.57 1.45 -1.00
C SER A 137 22.29 0.95 -2.24
N GLY A 138 23.62 0.90 -2.14
CA GLY A 138 24.49 0.25 -3.09
C GLY A 138 24.24 -1.26 -3.10
N ALA A 139 23.34 -1.71 -3.97
CA ALA A 139 23.27 -3.10 -4.38
C ALA A 139 23.84 -3.22 -5.81
N ASN A 140 25.18 -3.19 -5.89
CA ASN A 140 25.89 -3.65 -7.08
C ASN A 140 25.63 -5.15 -7.22
N GLY A 141 24.83 -5.55 -8.21
CA GLY A 141 24.55 -6.96 -8.46
C GLY A 141 23.62 -7.23 -9.62
N HIS A 142 24.16 -7.15 -10.84
CA HIS A 142 23.71 -7.92 -12.01
C HIS A 142 22.27 -7.73 -12.52
N TYR A 143 22.12 -6.82 -13.49
CA TYR A 143 21.09 -6.87 -14.52
C TYR A 143 21.16 -8.20 -15.28
N VAL A 144 20.25 -9.15 -15.01
CA VAL A 144 20.17 -10.40 -15.78
C VAL A 144 18.71 -10.75 -16.12
N ASN A 145 18.38 -10.46 -17.39
CA ASN A 145 17.43 -11.13 -18.29
C ASN A 145 15.93 -10.79 -18.22
N GLN A 146 15.61 -9.84 -19.11
CA GLN A 146 14.38 -9.39 -19.79
C GLN A 146 13.16 -10.34 -19.88
N ALA A 147 13.27 -11.67 -19.71
CA ALA A 147 12.11 -12.57 -19.67
C ALA A 147 11.48 -12.71 -18.26
N ARG A 148 12.20 -12.26 -17.23
CA ARG A 148 11.78 -12.15 -15.83
C ARG A 148 11.34 -10.73 -15.46
N GLY A 149 11.16 -9.86 -16.46
CA GLY A 149 10.80 -8.45 -16.27
C GLY A 149 9.39 -8.26 -15.71
N ASN A 150 8.39 -8.96 -16.26
CA ASN A 150 6.99 -8.69 -15.92
C ASN A 150 6.63 -9.04 -14.46
N ALA A 151 7.20 -10.13 -13.92
CA ALA A 151 6.95 -10.56 -12.54
C ALA A 151 7.67 -9.67 -11.51
N ALA A 152 8.92 -9.28 -11.80
CA ALA A 152 9.68 -8.36 -10.95
C ALA A 152 9.08 -6.95 -10.97
N VAL A 153 8.64 -6.47 -12.14
CA VAL A 153 7.95 -5.18 -12.30
C VAL A 153 6.60 -5.20 -11.59
N LYS A 154 5.80 -6.28 -11.72
CA LYS A 154 4.54 -6.41 -10.99
C LYS A 154 4.75 -6.40 -9.48
N ALA A 155 5.80 -7.07 -8.99
CA ALA A 155 6.16 -7.02 -7.58
C ALA A 155 6.55 -5.59 -7.15
N ALA A 156 7.49 -4.94 -7.83
CA ALA A 156 7.94 -3.59 -7.50
C ALA A 156 6.78 -2.57 -7.46
N VAL A 157 5.91 -2.57 -8.48
CA VAL A 157 4.74 -1.68 -8.54
C VAL A 157 3.74 -1.94 -7.41
N THR A 158 3.70 -3.16 -6.87
CA THR A 158 2.77 -3.52 -5.78
C THR A 158 3.36 -3.20 -4.40
N PHE A 159 4.67 -3.27 -4.23
CA PHE A 159 5.33 -3.10 -2.93
C PHE A 159 5.86 -1.69 -2.67
N THR A 160 6.42 -1.03 -3.67
CA THR A 160 7.10 0.26 -3.49
C THR A 160 6.16 1.36 -3.01
N PRO A 161 4.96 1.57 -3.60
CA PRO A 161 4.09 2.65 -3.15
C PRO A 161 3.61 2.56 -1.68
N PRO A 162 3.07 1.42 -1.19
CA PRO A 162 2.64 1.33 0.22
C PRO A 162 3.82 1.37 1.19
N ALA A 163 5.02 0.93 0.80
CA ALA A 163 6.22 1.06 1.62
C ALA A 163 6.62 2.54 1.80
N ILE A 164 6.63 3.32 0.70
CA ILE A 164 6.91 4.76 0.76
C ILE A 164 5.85 5.49 1.59
N ALA A 165 4.57 5.18 1.39
CA ALA A 165 3.46 5.76 2.15
C ALA A 165 3.57 5.45 3.65
N LEU A 166 3.89 4.20 4.00
CA LEU A 166 4.13 3.79 5.39
C LEU A 166 5.31 4.55 6.01
N MET A 167 6.44 4.64 5.31
CA MET A 167 7.61 5.37 5.80
C MET A 167 7.29 6.85 6.01
N ALA A 168 6.60 7.48 5.07
CA ALA A 168 6.16 8.88 5.20
C ALA A 168 5.21 9.08 6.39
N ALA A 169 4.25 8.17 6.59
CA ALA A 169 3.33 8.21 7.72
C ALA A 169 4.05 8.04 9.07
N ILE A 170 5.01 7.12 9.16
CA ILE A 170 5.83 6.91 10.36
C ILE A 170 6.70 8.14 10.65
N ILE A 171 7.35 8.71 9.64
CA ILE A 171 8.17 9.91 9.80
C ILE A 171 7.31 11.06 10.30
N ALA A 172 6.17 11.35 9.66
CA ALA A 172 5.24 12.40 10.08
C ALA A 172 4.76 12.20 11.53
N MET A 173 4.38 10.96 11.90
CA MET A 173 3.96 10.61 13.25
C MET A 173 5.10 10.78 14.28
N SER A 174 6.33 10.40 13.92
CA SER A 174 7.50 10.49 14.79
C SER A 174 7.89 11.94 15.11
N PHE A 175 7.74 12.86 14.17
CA PHE A 175 7.97 14.30 14.43
C PHE A 175 6.96 14.88 15.41
N PHE A 176 5.73 14.37 15.40
CA PHE A 176 4.65 14.84 16.26
C PHE A 176 4.76 14.29 17.70
N TYR A 177 5.12 13.01 17.85
CA TYR A 177 5.11 12.33 19.16
C TYR A 177 6.49 11.95 19.72
N GLY A 178 7.51 11.77 18.87
CA GLY A 178 8.81 11.20 19.27
C GLY A 178 9.97 12.19 19.31
N VAL A 179 10.08 13.09 18.32
CA VAL A 179 11.27 13.94 18.15
C VAL A 179 11.10 15.34 18.75
N ASN A 180 9.87 15.84 18.86
CA ASN A 180 9.61 17.20 19.32
C ASN A 180 8.51 17.28 20.39
N ALA A 181 8.58 16.39 21.39
CA ALA A 181 7.87 16.60 22.66
C ALA A 181 8.57 17.69 23.48
N SER A 182 8.70 18.89 22.92
CA SER A 182 9.24 20.05 23.63
C SER A 182 8.21 20.51 24.66
N THR A 183 8.58 20.56 25.94
CA THR A 183 7.72 21.06 27.02
C THR A 183 7.79 22.58 27.18
N THR A 184 8.72 23.24 26.48
CA THR A 184 8.99 24.67 26.61
C THR A 184 8.47 25.50 25.44
N ASN A 185 8.24 24.89 24.27
CA ASN A 185 7.76 25.56 23.07
C ASN A 185 6.34 25.17 22.73
N ASP A 186 5.52 26.15 22.38
CA ASP A 186 4.17 25.90 21.89
C ASP A 186 4.19 25.53 20.40
N SER A 187 3.44 24.49 20.04
CA SER A 187 3.18 24.08 18.66
C SER A 187 1.90 24.73 18.13
N LEU A 188 1.66 24.67 16.82
CA LEU A 188 0.43 25.18 16.22
C LEU A 188 -0.82 24.55 16.82
N GLN A 189 -0.78 23.26 17.13
CA GLN A 189 -1.91 22.58 17.77
C GLN A 189 -2.10 23.00 19.23
N SER A 190 -1.03 23.04 20.05
CA SER A 190 -1.17 23.40 21.47
C SER A 190 -1.62 24.85 21.63
N TRP A 191 -1.07 25.76 20.83
CA TRP A 191 -1.42 27.17 20.86
C TRP A 191 -2.85 27.45 20.42
N THR A 192 -3.24 26.97 19.23
CA THR A 192 -4.61 27.19 18.70
C THR A 192 -5.67 26.58 19.60
N CYS A 193 -5.37 25.44 20.26
CA CYS A 193 -6.28 24.83 21.20
C CYS A 193 -6.32 25.53 22.57
N ARG A 194 -5.22 26.13 23.04
CA ARG A 194 -5.19 26.95 24.26
C ARG A 194 -6.08 28.19 24.11
N TRP A 195 -6.09 28.81 22.93
CA TRP A 195 -6.88 30.01 22.63
C TRP A 195 -8.19 29.73 21.90
N LYS A 196 -8.69 28.48 21.93
CA LYS A 196 -9.89 28.05 21.18
C LYS A 196 -11.15 28.83 21.55
N ASP A 197 -11.22 29.34 22.78
CA ASP A 197 -12.40 30.01 23.33
C ASP A 197 -12.41 31.52 23.04
N VAL A 198 -11.33 32.06 22.47
CA VAL A 198 -11.29 33.45 22.02
C VAL A 198 -11.99 33.55 20.66
N THR A 199 -13.17 34.17 20.66
CA THR A 199 -13.92 34.45 19.44
C THR A 199 -13.29 35.63 18.71
N MET A 200 -12.87 35.40 17.47
CA MET A 200 -12.31 36.43 16.60
C MET A 200 -13.22 36.58 15.37
N ASN A 201 -13.51 37.82 14.97
CA ASN A 201 -14.26 38.14 13.74
C ASN A 201 -13.36 38.25 12.50
N VAL A 202 -12.05 38.12 12.71
CA VAL A 202 -11.01 38.13 11.67
C VAL A 202 -10.18 36.85 11.79
N GLN A 203 -9.60 36.37 10.69
CA GLN A 203 -8.68 35.23 10.72
C GLN A 203 -7.55 35.51 11.74
N PRO A 204 -7.16 34.51 12.55
CA PRO A 204 -7.09 33.08 12.23
C PRO A 204 -8.21 32.15 12.78
N HIS A 205 -9.21 32.63 13.51
CA HIS A 205 -10.29 31.78 14.10
C HIS A 205 -9.78 30.51 14.84
N PHE A 206 -9.08 30.68 15.96
CA PHE A 206 -8.38 29.60 16.69
C PHE A 206 -9.21 28.35 17.00
N GLY A 207 -10.50 28.50 17.34
CA GLY A 207 -11.38 27.36 17.61
C GLY A 207 -11.57 26.43 16.41
N THR A 208 -11.60 26.98 15.19
CA THR A 208 -11.72 26.18 13.95
C THR A 208 -10.42 25.47 13.62
N LEU A 209 -9.28 26.17 13.72
CA LEU A 209 -7.94 25.61 13.52
C LEU A 209 -7.63 24.49 14.51
N CYS A 210 -8.02 24.63 15.78
CA CYS A 210 -7.83 23.58 16.78
C CYS A 210 -8.57 22.29 16.41
N LYS A 211 -9.86 22.39 16.03
CA LYS A 211 -10.67 21.23 15.63
C LYS A 211 -10.11 20.56 14.38
N GLN A 212 -9.73 21.37 13.39
CA GLN A 212 -9.10 20.91 12.16
C GLN A 212 -7.77 20.19 12.45
N SER A 213 -6.83 20.82 13.16
CA SER A 213 -5.54 20.20 13.50
C SER A 213 -5.70 18.89 14.26
N LYS A 214 -6.63 18.83 15.22
CA LYS A 214 -6.91 17.60 15.99
C LYS A 214 -7.43 16.48 15.10
N ALA A 215 -8.30 16.80 14.12
CA ALA A 215 -8.78 15.83 13.15
C ALA A 215 -7.64 15.35 12.23
N GLY A 216 -6.78 16.25 11.74
CA GLY A 216 -5.64 15.90 10.90
C GLY A 216 -4.65 14.96 11.58
N VAL A 217 -4.29 15.24 12.84
CA VAL A 217 -3.41 14.35 13.61
C VAL A 217 -4.08 13.01 13.90
N GLY A 218 -5.36 13.01 14.28
CA GLY A 218 -6.12 11.78 14.51
C GLY A 218 -6.17 10.86 13.29
N LEU A 219 -6.41 11.43 12.10
CA LEU A 219 -6.38 10.71 10.83
C LEU A 219 -4.97 10.21 10.50
N SER A 220 -3.93 11.00 10.78
CA SER A 220 -2.53 10.58 10.58
C SER A 220 -2.15 9.37 11.45
N VAL A 221 -2.66 9.29 12.69
CA VAL A 221 -2.42 8.14 13.57
C VAL A 221 -3.06 6.87 13.00
N MET A 222 -4.28 6.96 12.47
CA MET A 222 -5.00 5.84 11.86
C MET A 222 -4.44 5.45 10.48
N LEU A 223 -3.74 6.36 9.81
CA LEU A 223 -3.12 6.10 8.52
C LEU A 223 -1.94 5.10 8.61
N VAL A 224 -1.19 5.11 9.71
CA VAL A 224 -0.06 4.18 9.93
C VAL A 224 -0.50 2.70 9.89
N PRO A 225 -1.48 2.24 10.70
CA PRO A 225 -1.94 0.85 10.62
C PRO A 225 -2.62 0.54 9.28
N VAL A 226 -3.29 1.52 8.65
CA VAL A 226 -3.88 1.35 7.32
C VAL A 226 -2.81 1.00 6.28
N GLU A 227 -1.74 1.78 6.16
CA GLU A 227 -0.65 1.53 5.22
C GLU A 227 0.09 0.22 5.54
N ALA A 228 0.23 -0.13 6.83
CA ALA A 228 0.82 -1.40 7.26
C ALA A 228 -0.01 -2.61 6.79
N ILE A 229 -1.33 -2.52 6.89
CA ILE A 229 -2.23 -3.57 6.41
C ILE A 229 -2.16 -3.66 4.87
N ILE A 230 -2.13 -2.54 4.13
CA ILE A 230 -1.99 -2.56 2.66
C ILE A 230 -0.71 -3.31 2.25
N LEU A 231 0.41 -3.02 2.91
CA LEU A 231 1.69 -3.68 2.67
C LEU A 231 1.65 -5.17 3.03
N GLY A 232 1.03 -5.51 4.17
CA GLY A 232 0.85 -6.89 4.63
C GLY A 232 0.01 -7.73 3.66
N LEU A 233 -1.10 -7.19 3.16
CA LEU A 233 -1.95 -7.85 2.16
C LEU A 233 -1.19 -8.10 0.85
N ALA A 234 -0.38 -7.13 0.40
CA ALA A 234 0.49 -7.30 -0.78
C ALA A 234 1.53 -8.42 -0.58
N ALA A 235 2.18 -8.45 0.59
CA ALA A 235 3.18 -9.46 0.93
C ALA A 235 2.56 -10.86 1.00
N TYR A 236 1.35 -10.95 1.56
CA TYR A 236 0.60 -12.19 1.64
C TYR A 236 0.24 -12.72 0.24
N GLN A 237 -0.30 -11.87 -0.65
CA GLN A 237 -0.61 -12.23 -2.04
C GLN A 237 0.63 -12.77 -2.77
N PHE A 238 1.77 -12.06 -2.67
CA PHE A 238 3.01 -12.47 -3.33
C PHE A 238 3.56 -13.81 -2.79
N THR A 239 3.50 -14.00 -1.46
CA THR A 239 3.96 -15.24 -0.83
C THR A 239 3.11 -16.43 -1.27
N LEU A 240 1.78 -16.23 -1.37
CA LEU A 240 0.86 -17.27 -1.81
C LEU A 240 1.07 -17.62 -3.28
N GLU A 241 1.23 -16.63 -4.16
CA GLU A 241 1.58 -16.84 -5.58
C GLU A 241 2.88 -17.65 -5.72
N ARG A 242 3.91 -17.33 -4.90
CA ARG A 242 5.17 -18.08 -4.88
C ARG A 242 4.98 -19.53 -4.44
N ARG A 243 4.18 -19.79 -3.41
CA ARG A 243 3.93 -21.14 -2.90
C ARG A 243 3.21 -21.98 -3.96
N LEU A 244 2.16 -21.45 -4.59
CA LEU A 244 1.43 -22.13 -5.66
C LEU A 244 2.34 -22.45 -6.87
N ASN A 245 3.15 -21.47 -7.31
CA ASN A 245 4.09 -21.67 -8.41
C ASN A 245 5.21 -22.68 -8.10
N SER A 246 5.57 -22.82 -6.82
CA SER A 246 6.57 -23.80 -6.37
C SER A 246 5.98 -25.21 -6.30
N SER A 247 4.73 -25.35 -5.83
CA SER A 247 3.99 -26.61 -5.84
C SER A 247 3.73 -27.13 -7.26
N ALA A 248 3.45 -26.24 -8.21
CA ALA A 248 3.29 -26.59 -9.63
C ALA A 248 4.59 -27.06 -10.31
N ARG A 249 5.77 -26.77 -9.73
CA ARG A 249 7.10 -27.19 -10.22
C ARG A 249 7.64 -28.45 -9.50
N GLY A 250 6.76 -29.30 -8.97
CA GLY A 250 7.12 -30.57 -8.33
C GLY A 250 8.10 -31.44 -9.16
N PRO A 251 8.88 -32.30 -8.49
CA PRO A 251 10.12 -32.86 -9.02
C PRO A 251 9.90 -33.60 -10.33
N GLY A 252 10.71 -33.26 -11.33
CA GLY A 252 10.67 -33.88 -12.65
C GLY A 252 10.59 -35.40 -12.55
N ARG A 253 9.49 -35.95 -13.08
CA ARG A 253 9.35 -37.36 -13.40
C ARG A 253 10.58 -37.75 -14.22
N LYS A 254 11.52 -38.48 -13.60
CA LYS A 254 12.62 -39.12 -14.32
C LYS A 254 11.98 -39.94 -15.44
N THR A 255 12.24 -39.56 -16.68
CA THR A 255 11.90 -40.35 -17.85
C THR A 255 12.60 -41.70 -17.68
N GLY A 256 11.83 -42.72 -17.30
CA GLY A 256 12.31 -44.09 -17.35
C GLY A 256 12.55 -44.42 -18.81
N SER A 257 13.81 -44.57 -19.20
CA SER A 257 14.17 -45.14 -20.49
C SER A 257 13.54 -46.53 -20.59
N PRO A 258 12.77 -46.83 -21.64
CA PRO A 258 12.35 -48.20 -21.88
C PRO A 258 13.58 -49.00 -22.30
N THR A 259 13.95 -49.98 -21.49
CA THR A 259 14.70 -51.15 -21.95
C THR A 259 13.88 -51.84 -23.03
N LEU A 260 14.47 -52.03 -24.21
CA LEU A 260 13.99 -52.97 -25.20
C LEU A 260 15.17 -53.84 -25.63
N SER A 261 14.92 -55.14 -25.60
CA SER A 261 15.78 -56.30 -25.79
C SER A 261 16.75 -56.25 -26.96
#